data_AF-A0A7Y0E099-F1
#
_entry.id   AF-A0A7Y0E099-F1
#
_cell.length_a   1.000
_cell.length_b   1.000
_cell.length_c   1.000
_cell.angle_alpha   90.00
_cell.angle_beta   90.00
_cell.angle_gamma   90.00
#
_symmetry.space_group_name_H-M   'P 1'
#
loop_
_entity.id
_entity.type
_entity.pdbx_description
1 polymer ?
#
loop_
_entity_poly.entity_id
_entity_poly.type
_entity_poly.pdbx_seq_one_letter_code
_entity_poly.pdbx_strand_id
1 'polypeptide(L)'
;MHFRLTYAGQLLASRNDKTQSKRSLHKHDIRKSFHKQLKCLWSEHPVLSRGHTSAPVIGSTSMKSEIDSLGFRWKPIVTEKNGLICALDILLLRHGAPGRTIQDIDNRVKTIFDALCMPRSPEALGAALPEGPRTPDADESPFYVLLEDDSLITHLSVTSDILLEPVEGVPADQSARLVISVTVRPYNVTQDNLDFS
;
A
#
# COMPACT_ATOMS: atom_id res chain seq x y z
N MET A 1 8.81 11.45 8.35
CA MET A 1 7.55 10.89 8.92
C MET A 1 7.66 9.37 9.09
N HIS A 2 7.14 8.80 10.19
CA HIS A 2 7.22 7.36 10.49
C HIS A 2 5.88 6.82 11.01
N PHE A 3 5.44 5.66 10.53
CA PHE A 3 4.22 5.00 10.98
C PHE A 3 4.25 3.49 10.67
N ARG A 4 3.22 2.75 11.09
CA ARG A 4 3.10 1.31 10.83
C ARG A 4 1.78 0.98 10.15
N LEU A 5 1.84 0.07 9.20
CA LEU A 5 0.68 -0.60 8.61
C LEU A 5 0.68 -2.05 9.05
N THR A 6 -0.51 -2.60 9.28
CA THR A 6 -0.70 -3.98 9.66
C THR A 6 -1.62 -4.68 8.66
N TYR A 7 -1.43 -5.99 8.49
CA TYR A 7 -2.34 -6.81 7.71
C TYR A 7 -2.43 -8.18 8.35
N ALA A 8 -3.63 -8.74 8.43
CA ALA A 8 -3.86 -10.13 8.83
C ALA A 8 -4.89 -10.72 7.88
N GLY A 9 -4.51 -11.75 7.13
CA GLY A 9 -5.39 -12.27 6.10
C GLY A 9 -4.71 -13.28 5.19
N GLN A 10 -5.40 -13.57 4.09
CA GLN A 10 -4.88 -14.37 3.00
C GLN A 10 -3.82 -13.57 2.24
N LEU A 11 -2.64 -14.15 2.03
CA LEU A 11 -1.59 -13.55 1.22
C LEU A 11 -1.11 -14.54 0.17
N LEU A 12 -1.65 -14.38 -1.03
CA LEU A 12 -1.32 -15.25 -2.13
C LEU A 12 -0.04 -14.77 -2.85
N ALA A 13 0.94 -15.67 -3.01
CA ALA A 13 2.21 -15.37 -3.67
C ALA A 13 2.02 -15.07 -5.17
N SER A 14 2.59 -13.99 -5.68
CA SER A 14 2.53 -13.64 -7.12
C SER A 14 3.01 -14.81 -8.00
N ARG A 15 2.23 -15.17 -9.01
CA ARG A 15 2.57 -16.24 -9.97
C ARG A 15 1.99 -15.89 -11.34
N ASN A 16 2.77 -16.11 -12.38
CA ASN A 16 2.33 -15.93 -13.76
C ASN A 16 1.57 -17.20 -14.20
N ASP A 17 0.24 -17.18 -14.12
CA ASP A 17 -0.61 -18.28 -14.60
C ASP A 17 -2.02 -17.74 -14.94
N LYS A 18 -2.88 -18.59 -15.51
CA LYS A 18 -4.29 -18.34 -15.90
C LYS A 18 -5.17 -17.75 -14.80
N THR A 19 -4.72 -17.75 -13.54
CA THR A 19 -5.43 -17.15 -12.39
C THR A 19 -5.04 -15.69 -12.12
N GLN A 20 -4.25 -15.06 -12.99
CA GLN A 20 -3.75 -13.69 -12.85
C GLN A 20 -4.87 -12.67 -12.57
N SER A 21 -6.03 -12.80 -13.22
CA SER A 21 -7.19 -11.91 -13.00
C SER A 21 -7.77 -12.00 -11.58
N LYS A 22 -7.85 -13.20 -11.00
CA LYS A 22 -8.25 -13.39 -9.59
C LYS A 22 -7.19 -12.83 -8.62
N ARG A 23 -5.90 -12.92 -8.99
CA ARG A 23 -4.81 -12.34 -8.19
C ARG A 23 -4.78 -10.82 -8.24
N SER A 24 -5.16 -10.22 -9.37
CA SER A 24 -5.36 -8.77 -9.46
C SER A 24 -6.42 -8.29 -8.46
N LEU A 25 -7.56 -8.98 -8.38
CA LEU A 25 -8.59 -8.68 -7.37
C LEU A 25 -8.05 -8.85 -5.96
N HIS A 26 -7.34 -9.94 -5.69
CA HIS A 26 -6.73 -10.17 -4.38
C HIS A 26 -5.78 -9.04 -3.97
N LYS A 27 -4.95 -8.54 -4.89
CA LYS A 27 -4.10 -7.35 -4.63
C LYS A 27 -4.94 -6.13 -4.27
N HIS A 28 -6.07 -5.93 -4.94
CA HIS A 28 -6.98 -4.82 -4.62
C HIS A 28 -7.67 -5.01 -3.27
N ASP A 29 -8.09 -6.21 -2.90
CA ASP A 29 -8.65 -6.48 -1.57
C ASP A 29 -7.64 -6.16 -0.44
N ILE A 30 -6.35 -6.45 -0.67
CA ILE A 30 -5.27 -6.02 0.23
C ILE A 30 -5.13 -4.48 0.22
N ARG A 31 -5.21 -3.82 -0.94
CA ARG A 31 -5.25 -2.33 -1.02
C ARG A 31 -6.37 -1.76 -0.16
N LYS A 32 -7.58 -2.32 -0.20
CA LYS A 32 -8.72 -1.89 0.63
C LYS A 32 -8.42 -2.02 2.13
N SER A 33 -7.64 -3.04 2.51
CA SER A 33 -7.23 -3.25 3.91
C SER A 33 -6.25 -2.18 4.38
N PHE A 34 -5.30 -1.76 3.53
CA PHE A 34 -4.39 -0.66 3.83
C PHE A 34 -5.05 0.72 3.72
N HIS A 35 -5.97 0.89 2.77
CA HIS A 35 -6.76 2.12 2.60
C HIS A 35 -7.39 2.57 3.92
N LYS A 36 -8.03 1.66 4.66
CA LYS A 36 -8.68 1.98 5.94
C LYS A 36 -7.71 2.57 6.96
N GLN A 37 -6.50 2.00 7.05
CA GLN A 37 -5.45 2.48 7.94
C GLN A 37 -4.86 3.81 7.47
N LEU A 38 -4.63 3.95 6.17
CA LEU A 38 -4.10 5.17 5.58
C LEU A 38 -5.10 6.33 5.68
N LYS A 39 -6.39 6.07 5.49
CA LYS A 39 -7.47 7.06 5.70
C LYS A 39 -7.44 7.61 7.12
N CYS A 40 -7.28 6.73 8.11
CA CYS A 40 -7.12 7.14 9.51
C CYS A 40 -5.83 7.96 9.72
N LEU A 41 -4.71 7.50 9.15
CA LEU A 41 -3.44 8.21 9.22
C LEU A 41 -3.53 9.64 8.66
N TRP A 42 -4.24 9.84 7.54
CA TRP A 42 -4.46 11.16 6.95
C TRP A 42 -5.23 12.10 7.87
N SER A 43 -6.19 11.61 8.65
CA SER A 43 -6.92 12.42 9.63
C SER A 43 -6.12 12.70 10.91
N GLU A 44 -5.28 11.77 11.35
CA GLU A 44 -4.65 11.84 12.68
C GLU A 44 -3.22 12.39 12.65
N HIS A 45 -2.45 12.15 11.59
CA HIS A 45 -1.03 12.45 11.58
C HIS A 45 -0.77 13.95 11.37
N PRO A 46 0.00 14.64 12.24
CA PRO A 46 0.19 16.10 12.19
C PRO A 46 0.68 16.64 10.85
N VAL A 47 1.57 15.92 10.16
CA VAL A 47 2.12 16.31 8.86
C VAL A 47 1.06 16.23 7.75
N LEU A 48 0.14 15.27 7.83
CA LEU A 48 -0.88 15.05 6.80
C LEU A 48 -2.15 15.89 7.08
N SER A 49 -2.55 15.99 8.35
CA SER A 49 -3.77 16.70 8.76
C SER A 49 -3.66 18.22 8.63
N ARG A 50 -2.45 18.80 8.69
CA ARG A 50 -2.21 20.24 8.41
C ARG A 50 -2.54 20.63 6.97
N GLY A 51 -2.41 19.70 6.02
CA GLY A 51 -2.83 19.90 4.63
C GLY A 51 -4.36 19.92 4.44
N HIS A 52 -5.14 19.51 5.45
CA HIS A 52 -6.61 19.45 5.42
C HIS A 52 -7.30 20.72 5.96
N THR A 53 -6.58 21.62 6.65
CA THR A 53 -7.18 22.87 7.14
C THR A 53 -7.32 23.89 6.02
N SER A 54 -8.59 24.14 5.63
CA SER A 54 -9.08 25.01 4.55
C SER A 54 -8.80 26.52 4.72
N ALA A 55 -7.77 26.92 5.44
CA ALA A 55 -7.34 28.31 5.49
C ALA A 55 -6.02 28.43 4.70
N PRO A 56 -5.98 29.17 3.57
CA PRO A 56 -4.74 29.46 2.89
C PRO A 56 -3.91 30.37 3.80
N VAL A 57 -3.08 29.79 4.64
CA VAL A 57 -1.94 30.52 5.19
C VAL A 57 -1.03 30.80 4.00
N ILE A 58 -0.65 32.06 3.80
CA ILE A 58 0.29 32.47 2.76
C ILE A 58 1.55 31.60 2.91
N GLY A 59 1.80 30.69 1.97
CA GLY A 59 2.90 29.71 2.00
C GLY A 59 2.55 28.29 2.43
N SER A 60 1.27 27.97 2.73
CA SER A 60 0.81 26.60 2.96
C SER A 60 0.47 25.93 1.64
N THR A 61 1.35 25.06 1.17
CA THR A 61 1.13 24.29 -0.05
C THR A 61 0.26 23.09 0.30
N SER A 62 -1.04 23.15 0.00
CA SER A 62 -1.88 21.95 0.03
C SER A 62 -1.22 20.88 -0.83
N MET A 63 -0.90 19.72 -0.24
CA MET A 63 -0.42 18.57 -1.01
C MET A 63 -1.39 18.34 -2.18
N LYS A 64 -0.97 18.66 -3.40
CA LYS A 64 -1.74 18.43 -4.63
C LYS A 64 -1.66 16.94 -4.94
N SER A 65 -2.42 16.13 -4.21
CA SER A 65 -2.15 14.69 -4.11
C SER A 65 -3.29 13.79 -4.59
N GLU A 66 -4.36 14.34 -5.19
CA GLU A 66 -5.43 13.52 -5.75
C GLU A 66 -5.18 13.28 -7.25
N ILE A 67 -5.19 12.01 -7.66
CA ILE A 67 -4.92 11.56 -9.02
C ILE A 67 -6.14 10.77 -9.50
N ASP A 68 -6.89 11.34 -10.44
CA ASP A 68 -8.00 10.64 -11.10
C ASP A 68 -7.44 9.66 -12.13
N SER A 69 -7.64 8.36 -11.90
CA SER A 69 -7.17 7.30 -12.79
C SER A 69 -7.98 6.02 -12.60
N LEU A 70 -8.27 5.33 -13.71
CA LEU A 70 -8.98 4.04 -13.73
C LEU A 70 -10.35 4.07 -13.01
N GLY A 71 -11.04 5.23 -13.02
CA GLY A 71 -12.34 5.40 -12.35
C GLY A 71 -12.26 5.62 -10.84
N PHE A 72 -11.06 5.77 -10.28
CA PHE A 72 -10.83 6.09 -8.87
C PHE A 72 -10.16 7.45 -8.72
N ARG A 73 -10.43 8.11 -7.60
CA ARG A 73 -9.69 9.29 -7.14
C ARG A 73 -8.64 8.86 -6.12
N TRP A 74 -7.43 8.56 -6.58
CA TRP A 74 -6.35 8.05 -5.74
C TRP A 74 -5.70 9.17 -4.94
N LYS A 75 -5.32 8.86 -3.69
CA LYS A 75 -4.62 9.79 -2.81
C LYS A 75 -3.37 9.13 -2.21
N PRO A 76 -2.28 9.03 -2.99
CA PRO A 76 -0.98 8.56 -2.52
C PRO A 76 -0.35 9.52 -1.50
N ILE A 77 0.36 8.96 -0.51
CA ILE A 77 1.19 9.76 0.42
C ILE A 77 2.51 10.13 -0.25
N VAL A 78 3.16 9.14 -0.87
CA VAL A 78 4.49 9.25 -1.47
C VAL A 78 4.33 9.37 -2.97
N THR A 79 4.68 10.54 -3.52
CA THR A 79 4.58 10.88 -4.94
C THR A 79 5.87 11.51 -5.42
N GLU A 80 6.16 11.34 -6.71
CA GLU A 80 7.33 11.98 -7.32
C GLU A 80 7.20 13.50 -7.29
N LYS A 81 5.98 14.02 -7.51
CA LYS A 81 5.69 15.47 -7.50
C LYS A 81 5.97 16.14 -6.16
N ASN A 82 5.74 15.43 -5.06
CA ASN A 82 6.04 15.95 -3.71
C ASN A 82 7.52 15.74 -3.32
N GLY A 83 8.32 15.12 -4.20
CA GLY A 83 9.72 14.81 -3.95
C GLY A 83 9.91 13.88 -2.76
N LEU A 84 8.95 12.97 -2.51
CA LEU A 84 8.98 12.06 -1.37
C LEU A 84 9.46 10.68 -1.79
N ILE A 85 10.21 10.05 -0.91
CA ILE A 85 10.63 8.65 -1.01
C ILE A 85 10.25 7.91 0.27
N CYS A 86 10.18 6.58 0.19
CA CYS A 86 9.93 5.76 1.36
C CYS A 86 10.96 4.64 1.57
N ALA A 87 11.01 4.17 2.80
CA ALA A 87 11.67 2.97 3.23
C ALA A 87 10.65 2.05 3.91
N LEU A 88 10.74 0.75 3.63
CA LEU A 88 9.82 -0.27 4.14
C LEU A 88 10.60 -1.35 4.91
N ASP A 89 10.26 -1.52 6.19
CA ASP A 89 10.71 -2.64 7.00
C ASP A 89 9.52 -3.57 7.29
N ILE A 90 9.53 -4.77 6.70
CA ILE A 90 8.40 -5.70 6.71
C ILE A 90 8.73 -6.90 7.60
N LEU A 91 7.94 -7.09 8.66
CA LEU A 91 7.84 -8.37 9.36
C LEU A 91 6.72 -9.19 8.72
N LEU A 92 7.08 -10.31 8.07
CA LEU A 92 6.17 -11.27 7.45
C LEU A 92 6.08 -12.52 8.32
N LEU A 93 4.98 -12.67 9.06
CA LEU A 93 4.66 -13.89 9.79
C LEU A 93 3.81 -14.79 8.88
N ARG A 94 4.25 -16.03 8.65
CA ARG A 94 3.59 -16.99 7.74
C ARG A 94 3.64 -18.41 8.30
N HIS A 95 2.71 -19.26 7.89
CA HIS A 95 2.76 -20.67 8.27
C HIS A 95 3.87 -21.44 7.54
N GLY A 96 4.43 -22.45 8.21
CA GLY A 96 5.47 -23.35 7.69
C GLY A 96 6.81 -23.21 8.43
N ALA A 97 7.65 -24.24 8.31
CA ALA A 97 8.97 -24.24 8.92
C ALA A 97 9.88 -23.15 8.32
N PRO A 98 10.77 -22.54 9.13
CA PRO A 98 11.83 -21.65 8.65
C PRO A 98 12.67 -22.37 7.59
N GLY A 99 13.06 -21.68 6.52
CA GLY A 99 13.89 -22.25 5.45
C GLY A 99 13.15 -22.78 4.22
N ARG A 100 11.82 -22.60 4.11
CA ARG A 100 11.13 -22.71 2.80
C ARG A 100 11.67 -21.67 1.81
N THR A 101 11.64 -22.01 0.53
CA THR A 101 12.30 -21.29 -0.58
C THR A 101 12.10 -19.77 -0.55
N ILE A 102 13.21 -19.02 -0.59
CA ILE A 102 13.26 -17.55 -0.70
C ILE A 102 12.35 -17.01 -1.82
N GLN A 103 12.18 -17.76 -2.90
CA GLN A 103 11.31 -17.41 -4.03
C GLN A 103 9.82 -17.22 -3.65
N ASP A 104 9.31 -17.93 -2.64
CA ASP A 104 7.93 -17.73 -2.18
C ASP A 104 7.79 -16.44 -1.36
N ILE A 105 8.85 -16.02 -0.66
CA ILE A 105 8.89 -14.73 0.04
C ILE A 105 8.87 -13.60 -1.00
N ASP A 106 9.74 -13.64 -2.00
CA ASP A 106 9.80 -12.64 -3.08
C ASP A 106 8.43 -12.45 -3.76
N ASN A 107 7.79 -13.55 -4.15
CA ASN A 107 6.48 -13.51 -4.79
C ASN A 107 5.39 -12.92 -3.88
N ARG A 108 5.44 -13.14 -2.57
CA ARG A 108 4.49 -12.55 -1.61
C ARG A 108 4.78 -11.07 -1.37
N VAL A 109 6.06 -10.69 -1.27
CA VAL A 109 6.50 -9.30 -1.14
C VAL A 109 6.05 -8.49 -2.36
N LYS A 110 6.15 -9.06 -3.56
CA LYS A 110 5.63 -8.44 -4.79
C LYS A 110 4.12 -8.15 -4.71
N THR A 111 3.33 -9.10 -4.19
CA THR A 111 1.89 -8.89 -3.96
C THR A 111 1.64 -7.73 -2.98
N ILE A 112 2.46 -7.59 -1.94
CA ILE A 112 2.37 -6.50 -0.96
C ILE A 112 2.69 -5.16 -1.64
N PHE A 113 3.74 -5.06 -2.45
CA PHE A 113 4.08 -3.82 -3.16
C PHE A 113 2.99 -3.38 -4.11
N ASP A 114 2.48 -4.31 -4.92
CA ASP A 114 1.35 -4.03 -5.80
C ASP A 114 0.14 -3.50 -5.00
N ALA A 115 -0.02 -3.94 -3.75
CA ALA A 115 -1.11 -3.52 -2.86
C ALA A 115 -0.82 -2.25 -2.04
N LEU A 116 0.42 -1.77 -2.00
CA LEU A 116 0.77 -0.47 -1.41
C LEU A 116 0.74 0.66 -2.45
N CYS A 117 0.85 0.30 -3.74
CA CYS A 117 0.90 1.23 -4.86
C CYS A 117 -0.45 1.38 -5.57
N MET A 118 -0.59 2.51 -6.29
CA MET A 118 -1.67 2.69 -7.26
C MET A 118 -1.61 1.61 -8.36
N PRO A 119 -2.76 1.08 -8.81
CA PRO A 119 -2.80 0.22 -9.99
C PRO A 119 -2.43 1.00 -11.26
N ARG A 120 -1.54 0.45 -12.08
CA ARG A 120 -1.12 1.08 -13.35
C ARG A 120 -1.95 0.68 -14.56
N SER A 121 -2.82 -0.33 -14.43
CA SER A 121 -3.62 -0.82 -15.55
C SER A 121 -5.01 -1.29 -15.13
N PRO A 122 -6.01 -1.25 -16.03
CA PRO A 122 -7.35 -1.77 -15.75
C PRO A 122 -7.36 -3.25 -15.34
N GLU A 123 -6.42 -4.06 -15.85
CA GLU A 123 -6.29 -5.48 -15.52
C GLU A 123 -5.92 -5.70 -14.05
N ALA A 124 -5.20 -4.75 -13.44
CA ALA A 124 -4.90 -4.77 -12.01
C ALA A 124 -6.16 -4.55 -11.15
N LEU A 125 -7.24 -4.05 -11.74
CA LEU A 125 -8.56 -3.90 -11.16
C LEU A 125 -9.56 -4.96 -11.67
N GLY A 126 -9.09 -5.95 -12.42
CA GLY A 126 -9.93 -7.05 -12.88
C GLY A 126 -10.67 -6.80 -14.19
N ALA A 127 -10.25 -5.84 -15.04
CA ALA A 127 -10.89 -5.58 -16.33
C ALA A 127 -11.02 -6.81 -17.25
N ALA A 128 -10.16 -7.82 -17.08
CA ALA A 128 -10.22 -9.09 -17.82
C ALA A 128 -11.27 -10.09 -17.28
N LEU A 129 -11.98 -9.75 -16.19
CA LEU A 129 -13.03 -10.59 -15.61
C LEU A 129 -14.39 -10.28 -16.25
N PRO A 130 -15.33 -11.27 -16.28
CA PRO A 130 -16.68 -11.04 -16.79
C PRO A 130 -17.45 -9.93 -16.06
N GLU A 131 -17.11 -9.69 -14.80
CA GLU A 131 -17.70 -8.64 -13.96
C GLU A 131 -17.20 -7.23 -14.29
N GLY A 132 -16.14 -7.12 -15.11
CA GLY A 132 -15.47 -5.86 -15.42
C GLY A 132 -14.49 -5.39 -14.33
N PRO A 133 -13.85 -4.21 -14.54
CA PRO A 133 -12.96 -3.64 -13.53
C PRO A 133 -13.74 -3.21 -12.29
N ARG A 134 -13.09 -3.32 -11.13
CA ARG A 134 -13.65 -2.80 -9.87
C ARG A 134 -13.87 -1.29 -9.95
N THR A 135 -14.94 -0.84 -9.33
CA THR A 135 -15.31 0.56 -9.14
C THR A 135 -15.21 0.91 -7.65
N PRO A 136 -14.97 2.17 -7.28
CA PRO A 136 -14.89 2.58 -5.88
C PRO A 136 -16.22 2.36 -5.14
N ASP A 137 -16.13 1.87 -3.91
CA ASP A 137 -17.24 1.88 -2.96
C ASP A 137 -17.46 3.29 -2.37
N ALA A 138 -18.56 3.48 -1.62
CA ALA A 138 -18.96 4.78 -1.09
C ALA A 138 -17.91 5.46 -0.19
N ASP A 139 -17.06 4.68 0.48
CA ASP A 139 -16.00 5.18 1.36
C ASP A 139 -14.62 5.31 0.70
N GLU A 140 -14.53 5.02 -0.60
CA GLU A 140 -13.30 4.91 -1.40
C GLU A 140 -13.07 6.09 -2.35
N SER A 141 -13.75 7.21 -2.11
CA SER A 141 -13.55 8.45 -2.87
C SER A 141 -13.28 9.61 -1.89
N PRO A 142 -12.00 9.96 -1.62
CA PRO A 142 -10.79 9.45 -2.28
C PRO A 142 -10.31 8.08 -1.75
N PHE A 143 -9.57 7.35 -2.58
CA PHE A 143 -8.91 6.09 -2.24
C PHE A 143 -7.46 6.35 -1.79
N TYR A 144 -7.20 6.21 -0.49
CA TYR A 144 -5.87 6.35 0.10
C TYR A 144 -4.95 5.16 -0.19
N VAL A 145 -3.75 5.44 -0.70
CA VAL A 145 -2.68 4.47 -0.95
C VAL A 145 -1.35 5.02 -0.44
N LEU A 146 -0.34 4.15 -0.27
CA LEU A 146 0.95 4.60 0.23
C LEU A 146 1.75 5.30 -0.87
N LEU A 147 1.85 4.65 -2.03
CA LEU A 147 2.74 5.01 -3.12
C LEU A 147 1.94 5.30 -4.39
N GLU A 148 2.33 6.34 -5.11
CA GLU A 148 1.97 6.49 -6.52
C GLU A 148 2.64 5.40 -7.37
N ASP A 149 3.92 5.14 -7.08
CA ASP A 149 4.80 4.30 -7.87
C ASP A 149 5.77 3.51 -6.96
N ASP A 150 6.06 2.24 -7.29
CA ASP A 150 6.98 1.38 -6.52
C ASP A 150 8.44 1.82 -6.62
N SER A 151 8.82 2.56 -7.67
CA SER A 151 10.16 3.14 -7.83
C SER A 151 10.53 4.16 -6.75
N LEU A 152 9.55 4.66 -5.98
CA LEU A 152 9.76 5.58 -4.86
C LEU A 152 10.25 4.87 -3.57
N ILE A 153 10.31 3.54 -3.58
CA ILE A 153 10.88 2.74 -2.49
C ILE A 153 12.41 2.75 -2.62
N THR A 154 13.09 3.36 -1.65
CA THR A 154 14.56 3.49 -1.63
C THR A 154 15.25 2.51 -0.69
N HIS A 155 14.51 1.90 0.22
CA HIS A 155 15.02 0.88 1.13
C HIS A 155 13.94 -0.16 1.42
N LEU A 156 14.35 -1.42 1.42
CA LEU A 156 13.49 -2.56 1.70
C LEU A 156 14.25 -3.53 2.61
N SER A 157 13.61 -3.87 3.73
CA SER A 157 14.01 -4.97 4.59
C SER A 157 12.82 -5.90 4.80
N VAL A 158 13.04 -7.21 4.72
CA VAL A 158 11.99 -8.21 4.95
C VAL A 158 12.51 -9.27 5.91
N THR A 159 11.89 -9.33 7.08
CA THR A 159 12.10 -10.38 8.07
C THR A 159 10.95 -11.36 7.98
N SER A 160 11.23 -12.61 7.61
CA SER A 160 10.22 -13.67 7.58
C SER A 160 10.34 -14.55 8.82
N ASP A 161 9.21 -14.82 9.48
CA ASP A 161 9.14 -15.69 10.65
C ASP A 161 7.84 -16.53 10.65
N ILE A 162 7.71 -17.42 11.62
CA ILE A 162 6.58 -18.34 11.78
C ILE A 162 5.38 -17.59 12.35
N LEU A 163 4.24 -17.73 11.69
CA LEU A 163 2.95 -17.38 12.26
C LEU A 163 2.48 -18.50 13.20
N LEU A 164 2.53 -18.22 14.51
CA LEU A 164 2.11 -19.16 15.55
C LEU A 164 0.59 -19.20 15.73
N GLU A 165 -0.06 -18.04 15.64
CA GLU A 165 -1.50 -17.92 15.79
C GLU A 165 -2.17 -17.91 14.40
N PRO A 166 -3.10 -18.83 14.10
CA PRO A 166 -3.76 -18.87 12.81
C PRO A 166 -4.56 -17.58 12.57
N VAL A 167 -4.74 -17.22 11.30
CA VAL A 167 -5.70 -16.19 10.90
C VAL A 167 -7.05 -16.87 10.69
N GLU A 168 -8.06 -16.40 11.41
CA GLU A 168 -9.41 -16.97 11.34
C GLU A 168 -9.96 -16.93 9.90
N GLY A 169 -10.55 -18.05 9.46
CA GLY A 169 -11.14 -18.17 8.12
C GLY A 169 -10.14 -18.26 6.95
N VAL A 170 -8.82 -18.33 7.22
CA VAL A 170 -7.79 -18.38 6.18
C VAL A 170 -7.00 -19.70 6.24
N PRO A 171 -6.86 -20.43 5.13
CA PRO A 171 -6.00 -21.63 5.07
C PRO A 171 -4.58 -21.34 5.54
N ALA A 172 -4.00 -22.24 6.33
CA ALA A 172 -2.72 -22.02 6.99
C ALA A 172 -1.58 -21.69 5.98
N ASP A 173 -1.53 -22.39 4.84
CA ASP A 173 -0.53 -22.15 3.79
C ASP A 173 -0.61 -20.76 3.14
N GLN A 174 -1.74 -20.09 3.29
CA GLN A 174 -2.04 -18.78 2.71
C GLN A 174 -2.19 -17.70 3.77
N SER A 175 -2.22 -18.04 5.05
CA SER A 175 -2.34 -17.07 6.13
C SER A 175 -1.02 -16.32 6.34
N ALA A 176 -1.14 -15.01 6.49
CA ALA A 176 -0.03 -14.15 6.83
C ALA A 176 -0.46 -13.04 7.77
N ARG A 177 0.44 -12.64 8.67
CA ARG A 177 0.37 -11.36 9.39
C ARG A 177 1.57 -10.51 8.99
N LEU A 178 1.30 -9.27 8.63
CA LEU A 178 2.30 -8.29 8.23
C LEU A 178 2.34 -7.16 9.25
N VAL A 179 3.54 -6.75 9.61
CA VAL A 179 3.79 -5.45 10.22
C VAL A 179 4.79 -4.73 9.33
N ILE A 180 4.35 -3.63 8.72
CA ILE A 180 5.15 -2.83 7.79
C ILE A 180 5.46 -1.52 8.50
N SER A 181 6.71 -1.32 8.89
CA SER A 181 7.16 0.00 9.33
C SER A 181 7.50 0.83 8.10
N VAL A 182 6.86 1.99 8.00
CA VAL A 182 6.99 2.90 6.86
C VAL A 182 7.67 4.16 7.32
N THR A 183 8.75 4.51 6.64
CA THR A 183 9.46 5.76 6.82
C THR A 183 9.35 6.56 5.54
N VAL A 184 8.79 7.77 5.62
CA VAL A 184 8.66 8.72 4.50
C VAL A 184 9.58 9.90 4.76
N ARG A 185 10.37 10.28 3.75
CA ARG A 185 11.31 11.42 3.84
C ARG A 185 11.41 12.16 2.50
N PRO A 186 11.79 13.45 2.50
CA PRO A 186 12.12 14.17 1.27
C PRO A 186 13.34 13.56 0.58
N TYR A 187 13.27 13.43 -0.74
CA TYR A 187 14.43 13.16 -1.60
C TYR A 187 15.12 14.47 -1.99
N ASN A 188 14.33 15.45 -2.47
CA ASN A 188 14.75 16.83 -2.67
C ASN A 188 13.94 17.71 -1.70
N VAL A 189 14.60 18.50 -0.87
CA VAL A 189 13.91 19.39 0.08
C VAL A 189 13.29 20.57 -0.68
N THR A 190 11.98 20.70 -0.59
CA THR A 190 11.18 21.81 -1.14
C THR A 190 10.33 22.41 -0.01
N GLN A 191 9.81 23.63 -0.20
CA GLN A 191 8.90 24.23 0.80
C GLN A 191 7.70 23.32 1.12
N ASP A 192 7.25 22.54 0.13
CA ASP A 192 6.07 21.69 0.22
C ASP A 192 6.29 20.39 1.02
N ASN A 193 7.55 20.00 1.25
CA ASN A 193 7.88 18.75 1.92
C ASN A 193 8.78 18.88 3.16
N LEU A 194 9.04 20.11 3.62
CA LEU A 194 9.84 20.38 4.82
C LEU A 194 9.34 19.61 6.06
N ASP A 195 8.03 19.48 6.23
CA ASP A 195 7.42 18.79 7.38
C ASP A 195 7.66 17.26 7.37
N PHE A 196 8.20 16.70 6.29
CA PHE A 196 8.55 15.27 6.20
C PHE A 196 10.00 14.96 6.59
N SER A 197 10.84 15.98 6.78
CA SER A 197 12.25 15.86 7.16
C SER A 197 12.46 15.32 8.58
#